data_AF-A0A521L1H5-F1
#
_entry.id   AF-A0A521L1H5-F1
#
_cell.length_a   1.000
_cell.length_b   1.000
_cell.length_c   1.000
_cell.angle_alpha   90.00
_cell.angle_beta   90.00
_cell.angle_gamma   90.00
#
_symmetry.space_group_name_H-M   'P 1'
#
loop_
_entity.id
_entity.type
_entity.pdbx_description
1 polymer ?
#
loop_
_entity_poly.entity_id
_entity_poly.type
_entity_poly.pdbx_seq_one_letter_code
_entity_poly.pdbx_strand_id
1 'polypeptide(L)' 'MSAIAARLADGRLHLQHGPIDLIIEAFGAADEVEQAYGQATARFGDILPTLVGELPLLRRPLG' A
#
# COMPACT_ATOMS: atom_id res chain seq x y z
N MET A 1 -8.57 12.75 -3.64
CA MET A 1 -7.91 11.97 -4.72
C MET A 1 -8.19 10.50 -4.47
N SER A 2 -8.57 9.75 -5.52
CA SER A 2 -8.79 8.30 -5.42
C SER A 2 -7.48 7.57 -5.66
N ALA A 3 -7.28 6.43 -5.00
CA ALA A 3 -6.21 5.51 -5.33
C ALA A 3 -6.53 4.77 -6.64
N ILE A 4 -5.48 4.43 -7.41
CA ILE A 4 -5.53 3.66 -8.65
C ILE A 4 -4.67 2.41 -8.46
N ALA A 5 -5.11 1.29 -9.01
CA ALA A 5 -4.37 0.02 -9.00
C ALA A 5 -4.29 -0.56 -10.43
N ALA A 6 -3.10 -1.02 -10.82
CA ALA A 6 -2.87 -1.61 -12.13
C ALA A 6 -1.85 -2.76 -12.06
N ARG A 7 -2.03 -3.76 -12.92
CA ARG A 7 -1.02 -4.80 -13.16
C ARG A 7 -0.03 -4.34 -14.22
N LEU A 8 1.26 -4.47 -13.89
CA LEU A 8 2.33 -4.29 -14.86
C LEU A 8 2.52 -5.56 -15.71
N ALA A 9 3.17 -5.41 -16.86
CA ALA A 9 3.38 -6.51 -17.80
C ALA A 9 4.22 -7.66 -17.23
N ASP A 10 5.02 -7.39 -16.19
CA ASP A 10 5.83 -8.38 -15.47
C ASP A 10 5.09 -9.02 -14.28
N GLY A 11 3.81 -8.72 -14.08
CA GLY A 11 2.97 -9.29 -13.03
C GLY A 11 2.94 -8.49 -11.73
N ARG A 12 3.81 -7.50 -11.55
CA ARG A 12 3.83 -6.66 -10.34
C ARG A 12 2.59 -5.78 -10.24
N LEU A 13 2.24 -5.42 -9.01
CA LEU A 13 1.16 -4.47 -8.74
C LEU A 13 1.73 -3.05 -8.64
N HIS A 14 1.16 -2.13 -9.42
CA HIS A 14 1.38 -0.69 -9.28
C HIS A 14 0.17 -0.06 -8.58
N LEU A 15 0.44 0.72 -7.53
CA LEU A 15 -0.55 1.50 -6.78
C LEU A 15 -0.16 2.98 -6.82
N GLN A 16 -1.12 3.85 -7.12
CA GLN A 16 -0.90 5.29 -7.19
C GLN A 16 -1.96 6.07 -6.41
N HIS A 17 -1.53 7.02 -5.58
CA HIS A 17 -2.40 7.94 -4.82
C HIS A 17 -1.78 9.34 -4.82
N GLY A 18 -2.27 10.20 -5.72
CA GLY A 18 -1.66 11.50 -5.95
C GLY A 18 -0.21 11.35 -6.43
N PRO A 19 0.79 11.92 -5.72
CA PRO A 19 2.22 11.79 -6.07
C PRO A 19 2.89 10.53 -5.48
N ILE A 20 2.16 9.71 -4.72
CA ILE A 20 2.72 8.52 -4.07
C ILE A 20 2.48 7.31 -4.96
N ASP A 21 3.55 6.56 -5.21
CA ASP A 21 3.54 5.34 -6.00
C ASP A 21 4.17 4.18 -5.24
N LEU A 22 3.61 2.98 -5.41
CA LEU A 22 4.22 1.71 -4.99
C LEU A 22 4.24 0.74 -6.18
N ILE A 23 5.38 0.07 -6.37
CA ILE A 23 5.50 -1.07 -7.28
C ILE A 23 5.93 -2.25 -6.42
N ILE A 24 5.03 -3.24 -6.27
CA ILE A 24 5.22 -4.35 -5.34
C ILE A 24 5.03 -5.70 -6.02
N GLU A 25 5.78 -6.68 -5.52
CA GLU A 25 5.70 -8.08 -5.91
C GLU A 25 5.45 -8.92 -4.66
N ALA A 26 4.51 -9.87 -4.76
CA ALA A 26 4.20 -10.85 -3.72
C ALA A 26 4.59 -12.25 -4.20
N PHE A 27 5.05 -13.07 -3.27
CA PHE A 27 5.52 -14.43 -3.53
C PHE A 27 4.73 -15.42 -2.68
N GLY A 28 4.30 -16.53 -3.27
CA GLY A 28 3.50 -17.55 -2.57
C GLY A 28 2.58 -18.31 -3.50
N ALA A 29 1.57 -18.94 -2.92
CA ALA A 29 0.49 -19.55 -3.69
C ALA A 29 -0.30 -18.47 -4.44
N ALA A 30 -0.77 -18.78 -5.65
CA ALA A 30 -1.35 -17.78 -6.55
C ALA A 30 -2.60 -17.10 -5.97
N ASP A 31 -3.42 -17.85 -5.24
CA ASP A 31 -4.60 -17.36 -4.53
C ASP A 31 -4.24 -16.43 -3.37
N GLU A 32 -3.24 -16.79 -2.56
CA GLU A 32 -2.70 -15.93 -1.49
C GLU A 32 -2.10 -14.64 -2.04
N VAL A 33 -1.40 -14.72 -3.18
CA VAL A 33 -0.84 -13.57 -3.88
C VAL A 33 -1.93 -12.60 -4.32
N GLU A 34 -3.00 -13.08 -4.98
CA GLU A 34 -4.12 -12.23 -5.38
C GLU A 34 -4.86 -11.62 -4.18
N GLN A 35 -5.02 -12.38 -3.08
CA GLN A 35 -5.60 -11.84 -1.85
C GLN A 35 -4.73 -10.72 -1.25
N ALA A 36 -3.41 -10.94 -1.18
CA ALA A 36 -2.47 -9.95 -0.66
C ALA A 36 -2.51 -8.65 -1.48
N TYR A 37 -2.59 -8.76 -2.81
CA TYR A 37 -2.72 -7.60 -3.67
C TYR A 37 -4.06 -6.87 -3.48
N GLY A 38 -5.17 -7.59 -3.32
CA GLY A 38 -6.46 -6.98 -2.98
C GLY A 38 -6.44 -6.23 -1.65
N GLN A 39 -5.80 -6.80 -0.63
CA GLN A 39 -5.61 -6.14 0.67
C GLN A 39 -4.73 -4.89 0.55
N ALA A 40 -3.64 -4.95 -0.22
CA ALA A 40 -2.77 -3.81 -0.48
C ALA A 40 -3.54 -2.67 -1.17
N THR A 41 -4.32 -2.96 -2.21
CA THR A 41 -5.16 -1.97 -2.89
C THR A 41 -6.17 -1.34 -1.93
N ALA A 42 -6.88 -2.14 -1.12
CA ALA A 42 -7.87 -1.64 -0.16
C ALA A 42 -7.23 -0.71 0.89
N ARG A 43 -6.04 -1.05 1.38
CA ARG A 43 -5.32 -0.27 2.39
C ARG A 43 -4.63 0.97 1.84
N PHE A 44 -4.30 1.00 0.56
CA PHE A 44 -3.48 2.09 0.01
C PHE A 44 -4.22 3.43 -0.05
N GLY A 45 -5.55 3.42 -0.18
CA GLY A 45 -6.35 4.66 -0.31
C GLY A 45 -6.28 5.60 0.90
N ASP A 46 -6.03 5.07 2.10
CA ASP A 46 -5.98 5.83 3.35
C ASP A 46 -4.64 5.71 4.09
N ILE A 47 -3.62 5.15 3.43
CA ILE A 47 -2.35 4.83 4.08
C ILE A 47 -1.63 6.07 4.59
N LEU A 48 -1.52 7.13 3.78
CA LEU A 48 -0.83 8.35 4.18
C LEU A 48 -1.54 9.06 5.35
N PRO A 49 -2.86 9.32 5.31
CA PRO A 49 -3.58 9.86 6.47
C PRO A 49 -3.42 9.02 7.73
N THR A 50 -3.42 7.69 7.60
CA THR A 50 -3.25 6.80 8.76
C THR A 50 -1.85 6.94 9.37
N LEU A 51 -0.80 6.86 8.55
CA LEU A 51 0.59 7.01 9.00
C LEU A 51 0.86 8.38 9.61
N VAL A 52 0.28 9.45 9.03
CA VAL A 52 0.39 10.81 9.60
C VAL A 52 -0.28 10.88 10.98
N GLY A 53 -1.39 10.18 11.18
CA GLY A 53 -2.05 10.04 12.48
C GLY A 53 -1.20 9.34 13.55
N GLU A 54 -0.23 8.51 13.14
CA GLU A 54 0.70 7.81 14.03
C GLU A 54 1.94 8.65 14.39
N LEU A 55 2.25 9.71 13.64
CA LEU A 55 3.42 10.57 13.90
C LEU A 55 3.46 11.16 15.32
N PRO A 56 2.35 11.59 15.95
CA PRO A 56 2.38 12.06 17.34
C PRO A 56 2.88 10.99 18.31
N LEU A 57 2.53 9.72 18.08
CA LEU A 57 3.00 8.59 18.89
C LEU A 57 4.50 8.37 18.69
N LEU A 58 4.95 8.35 17.43
CA LEU A 58 6.37 8.14 17.09
C LEU A 58 7.30 9.26 17.56
N ARG A 59 6.77 10.48 17.75
CA ARG A 59 7.50 11.65 18.24
C ARG A 59 7.53 11.79 19.75
N ARG A 60 6.91 10.87 20.50
CA ARG A 60 6.93 10.94 21.97
C ARG A 60 8.37 10.72 22.47
N PRO A 61 8.80 11.45 23.52
CA PRO A 61 10.07 11.16 24.16
C PRO A 61 10.11 9.70 24.60
N LEU A 62 11.28 9.07 24.43
CA LEU A 62 11.57 7.83 25.13
C LEU A 62 11.72 8.19 26.62
N GLY A 63 10.96 7.51 27.46
CA GLY A 63 11.07 7.61 28.92
C GLY A 63 12.29 6.86 29.45
#